data_AF-A0A7X3HIB4-F1
#
_entry.id   AF-A0A7X3HIB4-F1
#
_cell.length_a   1.000
_cell.length_b   1.000
_cell.length_c   1.000
_cell.angle_alpha   90.00
_cell.angle_beta   90.00
_cell.angle_gamma   90.00
#
_symmetry.space_group_name_H-M   'P 1'
#
loop_
_entity.id
_entity.type
_entity.pdbx_description
1 polymer ?
#
loop_
_entity_poly.entity_id
_entity_poly.type
_entity_poly.pdbx_seq_one_letter_code
_entity_poly.pdbx_strand_id
1 'polypeptide(L)'
;MSKSVKFLFACWGCALVALAVGYAYQWKLERDVRNAVAECEAEGVAKVAKGKAEGKAGEWETLSLICDPEMLYKLSREGAIPGVQGRITDLHTEVARGEVKFFAYFTAMMLGLLGLMPLVWYFLLRRLREVSAAVRGSD
;
A
#
# COMPACT_ATOMS: atom_id res chain seq x y z
N MET A 1 -24.87 -17.72 20.75
CA MET A 1 -23.66 -17.70 19.89
C MET A 1 -22.48 -18.26 20.69
N SER A 2 -21.84 -19.33 20.21
CA SER A 2 -20.72 -19.98 20.93
C SER A 2 -19.51 -19.04 21.01
N LYS A 3 -18.66 -19.23 22.04
CA LYS A 3 -17.45 -18.40 22.25
C LYS A 3 -16.52 -18.41 21.02
N SER A 4 -16.44 -19.54 20.31
CA SER A 4 -15.65 -19.69 19.09
C SER A 4 -16.18 -18.86 17.92
N VAL A 5 -17.51 -18.74 17.77
CA VAL A 5 -18.11 -17.93 16.72
C VAL A 5 -17.87 -16.44 16.98
N LYS A 6 -17.95 -16.00 18.24
CA LYS A 6 -17.60 -14.62 18.62
C LYS A 6 -16.13 -14.29 18.32
N PHE A 7 -15.23 -15.23 18.59
CA PHE A 7 -13.80 -15.09 18.28
C PHE A 7 -13.55 -14.96 16.77
N LEU A 8 -14.22 -15.79 15.95
CA LEU A 8 -14.11 -15.72 14.50
C LEU A 8 -14.55 -14.36 13.96
N PHE A 9 -15.71 -13.85 14.42
CA PHE A 9 -16.18 -12.53 14.01
C PHE A 9 -15.25 -11.40 14.46
N ALA A 10 -14.63 -11.51 15.64
CA ALA A 10 -13.64 -10.55 16.10
C ALA A 10 -12.39 -10.55 15.19
N CYS A 11 -11.85 -11.72 14.86
CA CYS A 11 -10.70 -11.83 13.96
C CYS A 11 -11.02 -11.30 12.55
N TRP A 12 -12.20 -11.61 12.01
CA TRP A 12 -12.66 -11.08 10.74
C TRP A 12 -12.85 -9.56 10.78
N GLY A 13 -13.40 -9.03 11.87
CA GLY A 13 -13.52 -7.58 12.09
C GLY A 13 -12.16 -6.89 12.05
N CYS A 14 -11.18 -7.43 12.79
CA CYS A 14 -9.80 -6.93 12.77
C CYS A 14 -9.17 -6.99 11.37
N ALA A 15 -9.41 -8.07 10.61
CA ALA A 15 -8.89 -8.21 9.25
C ALA A 15 -9.49 -7.15 8.30
N LEU A 16 -10.79 -6.90 8.38
CA LEU A 16 -11.45 -5.86 7.60
C LEU A 16 -10.93 -4.46 7.94
N VAL A 17 -10.70 -4.18 9.23
CA VAL A 17 -10.10 -2.90 9.66
C VAL A 17 -8.68 -2.76 9.11
N ALA A 18 -7.85 -3.80 9.16
CA ALA A 18 -6.50 -3.77 8.61
C ALA A 18 -6.50 -3.47 7.09
N LEU A 19 -7.42 -4.09 6.33
CA LEU A 19 -7.60 -3.80 4.90
C LEU A 19 -8.06 -2.36 4.66
N ALA A 20 -9.03 -1.89 5.43
CA ALA A 20 -9.55 -0.52 5.30
C ALA A 20 -8.47 0.53 5.59
N VAL A 21 -7.65 0.30 6.63
CA VAL A 21 -6.51 1.17 6.96
C VAL A 21 -5.46 1.15 5.86
N GLY A 22 -5.09 -0.03 5.35
CA GLY A 22 -4.14 -0.16 4.24
C GLY A 22 -4.60 0.57 2.98
N TYR A 23 -5.89 0.44 2.63
CA TYR A 23 -6.48 1.13 1.48
C TYR A 23 -6.54 2.65 1.68
N ALA A 24 -6.95 3.11 2.87
CA ALA A 24 -6.98 4.54 3.19
C ALA A 24 -5.58 5.17 3.14
N TYR A 25 -4.57 4.46 3.65
CA TYR A 25 -3.19 4.90 3.59
C TYR A 25 -2.67 4.98 2.16
N GLN A 26 -2.92 3.95 1.33
CA GLN A 26 -2.56 3.99 -0.08
C GLN A 26 -3.23 5.15 -0.82
N TRP A 27 -4.52 5.39 -0.57
CA TRP A 27 -5.24 6.50 -1.20
C TRP A 27 -4.67 7.85 -0.80
N LYS A 28 -4.20 7.99 0.45
CA LYS A 28 -3.48 9.17 0.91
C LYS A 28 -2.16 9.33 0.14
N LEU A 29 -1.35 8.29 0.00
CA LEU A 29 -0.09 8.37 -0.75
C LEU A 29 -0.33 8.76 -2.21
N GLU A 30 -1.36 8.21 -2.86
CA GLU A 30 -1.72 8.57 -4.24
C GLU A 30 -2.19 10.04 -4.37
N ARG A 31 -2.78 10.60 -3.31
CA ARG A 31 -3.09 12.04 -3.26
C ARG A 31 -1.84 12.87 -3.05
N ASP A 32 -0.96 12.45 -2.15
CA ASP A 32 0.28 13.18 -1.85
C ASP A 32 1.20 13.23 -3.09
N VAL A 33 1.28 12.16 -3.88
CA VAL A 33 1.97 12.15 -5.20
C VAL A 33 1.33 13.16 -6.15
N ARG A 34 -0.01 13.15 -6.29
CA ARG A 34 -0.72 14.09 -7.18
C ARG A 34 -0.53 15.55 -6.77
N ASN A 35 -0.55 15.83 -5.48
CA ASN A 35 -0.31 17.17 -4.95
C ASN A 35 1.13 17.60 -5.22
N ALA A 36 2.12 16.72 -5.03
CA ALA A 36 3.51 17.02 -5.32
C ALA A 36 3.76 17.26 -6.83
N VAL A 37 3.07 16.53 -7.72
CA VAL A 37 3.11 16.77 -9.16
C VAL A 37 2.52 18.14 -9.49
N ALA A 38 1.37 18.50 -8.92
CA ALA A 38 0.77 19.83 -9.12
C ALA A 38 1.67 20.97 -8.62
N GLU A 39 2.36 20.78 -7.49
CA GLU A 39 3.37 21.73 -6.99
C GLU A 39 4.54 21.87 -7.98
N CYS A 40 5.04 20.76 -8.54
CA CYS A 40 6.10 20.76 -9.54
C CYS A 40 5.69 21.50 -10.82
N GLU A 41 4.47 21.28 -11.31
CA GLU A 41 3.95 21.97 -12.49
C GLU A 41 3.80 23.48 -12.23
N ALA A 42 3.31 23.87 -11.06
CA ALA A 42 3.20 25.27 -10.66
C ALA A 42 4.57 25.97 -10.58
N GLU A 43 5.58 25.30 -10.02
CA GLU A 43 6.95 25.82 -9.99
C GLU A 43 7.57 25.92 -11.39
N GLY A 44 7.31 24.92 -12.25
CA GLY A 44 7.77 24.91 -13.64
C GLY A 44 7.23 26.12 -14.41
N VAL A 45 5.92 26.36 -14.33
CA VAL A 45 5.27 27.53 -14.97
C VAL A 45 5.82 28.84 -14.41
N ALA A 46 6.00 28.94 -13.09
CA ALA A 46 6.54 30.15 -12.46
C ALA A 46 7.98 30.47 -12.90
N LYS A 47 8.84 29.44 -13.05
CA LYS A 47 10.22 29.60 -13.52
C LYS A 47 10.28 29.98 -15.00
N VAL A 48 9.43 29.37 -15.84
CA VAL A 48 9.30 29.72 -17.26
C VAL A 48 8.75 31.14 -17.46
N ALA A 49 7.88 31.62 -16.55
CA ALA A 49 7.36 32.99 -16.59
C ALA A 49 8.41 34.04 -16.17
N LYS A 50 9.19 33.79 -15.11
CA LYS A 50 10.28 34.67 -14.63
C LYS A 50 11.38 34.87 -15.65
N GLY A 51 11.98 33.78 -16.09
CA GLY A 51 11.61 33.38 -17.42
C GLY A 51 11.80 34.30 -18.61
N LYS A 52 10.74 34.16 -19.39
CA LYS A 52 10.30 35.06 -20.43
C LYS A 52 10.40 36.54 -20.06
N ALA A 53 10.19 36.92 -18.79
CA ALA A 53 10.32 38.32 -18.35
C ALA A 53 11.78 38.81 -18.30
N GLU A 54 12.75 37.94 -18.05
CA GLU A 54 14.19 38.26 -18.05
C GLU A 54 14.85 38.20 -19.45
N GLY A 55 14.09 37.84 -20.50
CA GLY A 55 14.58 37.91 -21.89
C GLY A 55 15.61 36.84 -22.31
N LYS A 56 15.88 35.83 -21.48
CA LYS A 56 16.85 34.76 -21.79
C LYS A 56 16.29 33.70 -22.73
N ALA A 57 16.01 34.04 -23.98
CA ALA A 57 15.21 33.25 -24.93
C ALA A 57 15.67 31.80 -25.26
N GLY A 58 16.76 31.28 -24.69
CA GLY A 58 17.24 29.91 -24.94
C GLY A 58 17.32 28.98 -23.72
N GLU A 59 17.26 29.50 -22.48
CA GLU A 59 17.48 28.68 -21.27
C GLU A 59 16.16 28.07 -20.72
N TRP A 60 15.02 28.63 -21.13
CA TRP A 60 13.69 28.22 -20.65
C TRP A 60 13.21 26.88 -21.23
N GLU A 61 13.61 26.54 -22.45
CA GLU A 61 13.29 25.25 -23.08
C GLU A 61 13.96 24.09 -22.33
N THR A 62 15.16 24.30 -21.80
CA THR A 62 15.88 23.34 -20.94
C THR A 62 15.39 23.32 -19.50
N LEU A 63 14.63 24.33 -19.08
CA LEU A 63 14.07 24.49 -17.72
C LEU A 63 12.66 23.92 -17.57
N SER A 64 12.18 23.16 -18.55
CA SER A 64 11.00 22.32 -18.42
C SER A 64 11.26 21.30 -17.30
N LEU A 65 10.84 21.63 -16.07
CA LEU A 65 10.84 20.67 -14.97
C LEU A 65 10.05 19.43 -15.42
N ILE A 66 10.74 18.30 -15.52
CA ILE A 66 10.08 17.00 -15.71
C ILE A 66 9.32 16.71 -14.42
N CYS A 67 7.99 16.76 -14.47
CA CYS A 67 7.12 16.46 -13.34
C CYS A 67 6.46 15.07 -13.46
N ASP A 68 6.76 14.34 -14.53
CA ASP A 68 6.29 12.96 -14.71
C ASP A 68 7.04 12.03 -13.74
N PRO A 69 6.35 11.40 -12.77
CA PRO A 69 6.98 10.53 -11.79
C PRO A 69 7.72 9.35 -12.39
N GLU A 70 7.29 8.83 -13.56
CA GLU A 70 7.95 7.67 -14.18
C GLU A 70 9.29 8.06 -14.83
N MET A 71 9.34 9.24 -15.47
CA MET A 71 10.59 9.79 -16.00
C MET A 71 11.54 10.22 -14.89
N LEU A 72 11.01 10.84 -13.83
CA LEU A 72 11.77 11.22 -12.64
C LEU A 72 12.40 10.01 -11.96
N TYR A 73 11.67 8.89 -11.85
CA TYR A 73 12.20 7.65 -11.28
C TYR A 73 13.36 7.06 -12.12
N LYS A 74 13.32 7.20 -13.45
CA LYS A 74 14.44 6.79 -14.31
C LYS A 74 15.66 7.69 -14.09
N LEU A 75 15.47 9.01 -14.06
CA LEU A 75 16.54 9.97 -13.78
C LEU A 75 17.14 9.80 -12.38
N SER A 76 16.34 9.44 -11.37
CA SER A 76 16.83 9.31 -9.99
C SER A 76 17.79 8.13 -9.81
N ARG A 77 17.79 7.16 -10.74
CA ARG A 77 18.78 6.08 -10.76
C ARG A 77 20.14 6.55 -11.28
N GLU A 78 20.18 7.64 -12.04
CA GLU A 78 21.39 8.19 -12.64
C GLU A 78 22.02 9.28 -11.76
N GLY A 79 21.27 9.84 -10.80
CA GLY A 79 21.78 10.79 -9.81
C GLY A 79 20.72 11.29 -8.83
N ALA A 80 21.16 11.98 -7.77
CA ALA A 80 20.24 12.58 -6.81
C ALA A 80 19.51 13.78 -7.43
N ILE A 81 18.18 13.79 -7.41
CA ILE A 81 17.36 14.91 -7.89
C ILE A 81 16.95 15.77 -6.69
N PRO A 82 17.48 16.98 -6.52
CA PRO A 82 17.12 17.83 -5.40
C PRO A 82 15.75 18.51 -5.60
N GLY A 83 15.08 18.83 -4.48
CA GLY A 83 13.85 19.64 -4.47
C GLY A 83 12.55 18.84 -4.60
N VAL A 84 11.49 19.49 -5.12
CA VAL A 84 10.14 18.92 -5.24
C VAL A 84 10.13 17.64 -6.09
N GLN A 85 11.00 17.57 -7.10
CA GLN A 85 11.21 16.40 -7.94
C GLN A 85 11.71 15.17 -7.16
N GLY A 86 12.62 15.36 -6.20
CA GLY A 86 13.09 14.29 -5.31
C GLY A 86 11.97 13.77 -4.38
N ARG A 87 11.10 14.67 -3.93
CA ARG A 87 9.93 14.29 -3.13
C ARG A 87 8.92 13.46 -3.92
N ILE A 88 8.72 13.77 -5.21
CA ILE A 88 7.88 12.97 -6.11
C ILE A 88 8.48 11.57 -6.29
N THR A 89 9.79 11.45 -6.49
CA THR A 89 10.44 10.15 -6.63
C THR A 89 10.32 9.32 -5.37
N ASP A 90 10.56 9.90 -4.20
CA ASP A 90 10.46 9.16 -2.92
C ASP A 90 9.04 8.62 -2.73
N LEU A 91 8.02 9.47 -2.85
CA LEU A 91 6.62 9.08 -2.73
C LEU A 91 6.22 8.03 -3.78
N HIS A 92 6.67 8.19 -5.03
CA HIS A 92 6.39 7.22 -6.09
C HIS A 92 7.05 5.87 -5.82
N THR A 93 8.29 5.86 -5.30
CA THR A 93 8.95 4.60 -4.93
C THR A 93 8.25 3.90 -3.78
N GLU A 94 7.73 4.65 -2.81
CA GLU A 94 7.01 4.10 -1.67
C GLU A 94 5.69 3.45 -2.11
N VAL A 95 4.98 4.08 -3.06
CA VAL A 95 3.80 3.48 -3.71
C VAL A 95 4.16 2.25 -4.54
N ALA A 96 5.24 2.33 -5.33
CA ALA A 96 5.66 1.27 -6.25
C ALA A 96 6.16 0.01 -5.52
N ARG A 97 6.81 0.16 -4.36
CA ARG A 97 7.23 -0.97 -3.52
C ARG A 97 6.05 -1.79 -3.03
N GLY A 98 4.88 -1.17 -2.89
CA GLY A 98 3.65 -1.88 -2.51
C GLY A 98 3.71 -2.54 -1.13
N GLU A 99 4.70 -2.20 -0.30
CA GLU A 99 4.93 -2.80 1.03
C GLU A 99 3.70 -2.66 1.92
N VAL A 100 2.99 -1.53 1.84
CA VAL A 100 1.76 -1.29 2.62
C VAL A 100 0.63 -2.22 2.17
N LYS A 101 0.43 -2.41 0.86
CA LYS A 101 -0.57 -3.35 0.33
C LYS A 101 -0.22 -4.76 0.78
N PHE A 102 1.03 -5.16 0.58
CA PHE A 102 1.50 -6.49 0.95
C PHE A 102 1.28 -6.76 2.44
N PHE A 103 1.69 -5.83 3.30
CA PHE A 103 1.53 -5.96 4.75
C PHE A 103 0.06 -6.03 5.15
N ALA A 104 -0.79 -5.15 4.62
CA ALA A 104 -2.22 -5.16 4.90
C ALA A 104 -2.90 -6.48 4.50
N TYR A 105 -2.60 -7.00 3.30
CA TYR A 105 -3.12 -8.30 2.84
C TYR A 105 -2.58 -9.46 3.67
N PHE A 106 -1.28 -9.44 3.98
CA PHE A 106 -0.64 -10.48 4.78
C PHE A 106 -1.23 -10.54 6.20
N THR A 107 -1.39 -9.39 6.86
CA THR A 107 -2.01 -9.31 8.19
C THR A 107 -3.46 -9.78 8.15
N ALA A 108 -4.25 -9.36 7.15
CA ALA A 108 -5.63 -9.80 7.00
C ALA A 108 -5.74 -11.32 6.80
N MET A 109 -4.86 -11.91 5.99
CA MET A 109 -4.79 -13.36 5.77
C MET A 109 -4.45 -14.11 7.06
N MET A 110 -3.43 -13.65 7.80
CA MET A 110 -3.03 -14.26 9.07
C MET A 110 -4.17 -14.23 10.10
N LEU A 111 -4.87 -13.10 10.23
CA LEU A 111 -6.01 -12.98 11.13
C LEU A 111 -7.17 -13.90 10.73
N GLY A 112 -7.43 -14.06 9.43
CA GLY A 112 -8.43 -15.00 8.92
C GLY A 112 -8.08 -16.46 9.26
N LEU A 113 -6.82 -16.86 9.05
CA LEU A 113 -6.33 -18.21 9.38
C LEU A 113 -6.38 -18.49 10.89
N LEU A 114 -5.93 -17.55 11.71
CA LEU A 114 -6.01 -17.65 13.17
C LEU A 114 -7.46 -17.75 13.66
N GLY A 115 -8.38 -17.01 13.04
CA GLY A 115 -9.81 -17.08 13.34
C GLY A 115 -10.45 -18.42 12.98
N LEU A 116 -9.96 -19.09 11.94
CA LEU A 116 -10.42 -20.42 11.52
C LEU A 116 -9.82 -21.56 12.33
N MET A 117 -8.65 -21.35 12.95
CA MET A 117 -7.92 -22.37 13.70
C MET A 117 -8.79 -23.12 14.75
N PRO A 118 -9.64 -22.46 15.56
CA PRO A 118 -10.49 -23.16 16.53
C PRO A 118 -11.55 -24.07 15.87
N LEU A 119 -12.07 -23.67 14.71
CA LEU A 119 -13.04 -24.48 13.97
C LEU A 119 -12.36 -25.71 13.37
N VAL A 120 -11.22 -25.52 12.69
CA VAL A 120 -10.42 -26.61 12.13
C VAL A 120 -10.03 -27.60 13.23
N TRP A 121 -9.57 -27.09 14.38
CA TRP A 121 -9.23 -27.91 15.54
C TRP A 121 -10.41 -28.71 16.07
N TYR A 122 -11.59 -28.09 16.20
CA TYR A 122 -12.81 -28.77 16.61
C TYR A 122 -13.20 -29.90 15.65
N PHE A 123 -13.13 -29.65 14.33
CA PHE A 123 -13.42 -30.68 13.32
C PHE A 123 -12.43 -31.83 13.37
N LEU A 124 -11.13 -31.55 13.50
CA LEU A 124 -10.10 -32.59 13.62
C LEU A 124 -10.29 -33.46 14.86
N LEU A 125 -10.54 -32.85 16.03
CA LEU A 125 -10.81 -33.59 17.26
C LEU A 125 -12.07 -34.46 17.14
N ARG A 126 -13.12 -33.95 16.50
CA ARG A 126 -14.34 -34.72 16.27
C ARG A 126 -14.07 -35.94 15.38
N ARG A 127 -13.35 -35.75 14.27
CA ARG A 127 -12.97 -36.86 13.38
C ARG A 127 -12.07 -37.88 14.05
N LEU A 128 -11.11 -37.44 14.86
CA LEU A 128 -10.27 -38.35 15.65
C LEU A 128 -11.08 -39.18 16.65
N ARG A 129 -12.11 -38.59 17.26
CA ARG A 129 -13.01 -39.33 18.17
C ARG A 129 -13.87 -40.34 17.43
N GLU A 130 -14.41 -39.98 16.27
CA GLU A 130 -15.17 -40.90 15.41
C GLU A 130 -14.30 -42.07 14.94
N VAL A 131 -13.09 -41.81 14.46
CA VAL A 131 -12.13 -42.86 14.08
C VAL A 131 -11.74 -43.72 15.28
N SER A 132 -11.47 -43.12 16.43
CA SER A 132 -11.14 -43.87 17.65
C SER A 132 -12.31 -44.72 18.14
N ALA A 133 -13.56 -44.28 17.97
CA ALA A 133 -14.75 -45.04 18.33
C ALA A 133 -14.90 -46.27 17.42
N ALA A 134 -14.73 -46.08 16.12
CA ALA A 134 -14.74 -47.16 15.14
C ALA A 134 -13.63 -48.20 15.42
N VAL A 135 -12.41 -47.75 15.76
CA VAL A 135 -11.30 -48.65 16.12
C VAL A 135 -11.54 -49.40 17.43
N ARG A 136 -12.23 -48.78 18.39
CA ARG A 136 -12.57 -49.41 19.68
C ARG A 136 -13.81 -50.31 19.61
N GLY A 137 -14.50 -50.35 18.47
CA GLY A 137 -15.73 -51.12 18.30
C GLY A 137 -16.88 -50.61 19.18
N SER A 138 -16.91 -49.32 19.50
CA SER A 138 -17.92 -48.70 20.37
C SER A 138 -19.08 -48.04 19.59
N ASP A 139 -19.30 -48.46 18.34
CA ASP A 139 -20.46 -48.08 17.51
C ASP A 139 -21.53 -49.19 17.53
#